data_AF-A0A914MIA9-F1
#
_entry.id   AF-A0A914MIA9-F1
#
_cell.length_a   1.000
_cell.length_b   1.000
_cell.length_c   1.000
_cell.angle_alpha   90.00
_cell.angle_beta   90.00
_cell.angle_gamma   90.00
#
_symmetry.space_group_name_H-M   'P 1'
#
loop_
_entity.id
_entity.type
_entity.pdbx_description
1 polymer ?
#
loop_
_entity_poly.entity_id
_entity_poly.type
_entity_poly.pdbx_seq_one_letter_code
_entity_poly.pdbx_strand_id
1 'polypeptide(L)'
;MDFSNSWCYEDQLKPIKFPDVNPADFSDGDKNSSERENINNMATGFAMCAGDFLQAYSDAEEHFDSVVSVFFLDTAANPIAYIRLIYKILRKGGFWLNFGPLTYHHEDSDDTLSLELPFNSILRLVEQCGFKLEKVLDKESQKESPSRYTWNKNSMLQYNYYCGYFVAQK
;
A
#
# COMPACT_ATOMS: atom_id res chain seq x y z
N MET A 1 26.03 5.37 -0.15
CA MET A 1 26.24 5.07 1.28
C MET A 1 25.80 6.30 2.04
N ASP A 2 24.98 6.11 3.06
CA ASP A 2 24.72 7.17 4.04
C ASP A 2 25.94 7.24 4.95
N PHE A 3 26.65 8.37 4.91
CA PHE A 3 27.88 8.59 5.70
C PHE A 3 27.59 9.33 7.01
N SER A 4 26.38 9.83 7.18
CA SER A 4 25.96 10.64 8.32
C SER A 4 25.19 9.80 9.34
N ASN A 5 24.89 10.40 10.50
CA ASN A 5 23.99 9.82 11.50
C ASN A 5 24.34 8.37 11.94
N SER A 6 25.61 8.02 11.96
CA SER A 6 26.10 6.69 12.33
C SER A 6 26.78 6.73 13.70
N TRP A 7 26.52 5.74 14.55
CA TRP A 7 27.23 5.60 15.83
C TRP A 7 28.65 5.04 15.66
N CYS A 8 28.85 4.14 14.70
CA CYS A 8 30.15 3.58 14.33
C CYS A 8 30.18 3.10 12.87
N TYR A 9 31.38 2.78 12.35
CA TYR A 9 31.55 2.31 10.97
C TYR A 9 31.00 0.90 10.74
N GLU A 10 30.96 0.06 11.77
CA GLU A 10 30.43 -1.30 11.70
C GLU A 10 28.93 -1.30 11.35
N ASP A 11 28.17 -0.29 11.80
CA ASP A 11 26.76 -0.15 11.46
C ASP A 11 26.53 0.17 9.98
N GLN A 12 27.44 0.94 9.35
CA GLN A 12 27.36 1.29 7.93
C GLN A 12 27.64 0.10 7.01
N LEU A 13 28.49 -0.83 7.45
CA LEU A 13 28.93 -1.99 6.66
C LEU A 13 28.12 -3.26 6.96
N LYS A 14 27.10 -3.15 7.82
CA LYS A 14 26.33 -4.30 8.28
C LYS A 14 25.50 -4.92 7.14
N PRO A 15 25.68 -6.22 6.83
CA PRO A 15 24.89 -6.86 5.78
C PRO A 15 23.46 -7.16 6.25
N ILE A 16 22.53 -7.20 5.30
CA ILE A 16 21.16 -7.70 5.48
C ILE A 16 21.00 -8.95 4.60
N LYS A 17 20.31 -9.98 5.12
CA LYS A 17 20.00 -11.21 4.39
C LYS A 17 18.57 -11.17 3.87
N PHE A 18 18.35 -11.69 2.67
CA PHE A 18 17.04 -11.83 2.05
C PHE A 18 17.03 -13.07 1.13
N PRO A 19 15.86 -13.67 0.84
CA PRO A 19 14.59 -13.43 1.53
C PRO A 19 14.58 -14.07 2.93
N ASP A 20 13.78 -13.53 3.84
CA ASP A 20 13.59 -14.08 5.19
C ASP A 20 12.63 -15.28 5.22
N VAL A 21 11.78 -15.41 4.20
CA VAL A 21 10.86 -16.53 3.96
C VAL A 21 11.03 -17.04 2.52
N ASN A 22 10.68 -18.30 2.24
CA ASN A 22 10.69 -18.80 0.87
C ASN A 22 9.45 -18.26 0.09
N PRO A 23 9.62 -17.48 -0.99
CA PRO A 23 8.48 -16.95 -1.73
C PRO A 23 7.61 -18.01 -2.40
N ALA A 24 8.12 -19.23 -2.57
CA ALA A 24 7.37 -20.36 -3.14
C ALA A 24 6.55 -21.14 -2.09
N ASP A 25 6.70 -20.84 -0.80
CA ASP A 25 5.92 -21.47 0.28
C ASP A 25 4.52 -20.85 0.34
N PHE A 26 3.70 -21.14 -0.66
CA PHE A 26 2.26 -20.91 -0.57
C PHE A 26 1.65 -22.08 0.21
N SER A 27 1.10 -21.83 1.39
CA SER A 27 0.36 -22.87 2.10
C SER A 27 -0.90 -23.21 1.29
N ASP A 28 -0.95 -24.40 0.71
CA ASP A 28 -2.22 -25.01 0.33
C ASP A 28 -3.14 -24.97 1.55
N GLY A 29 -4.14 -24.10 1.49
CA GLY A 29 -5.25 -24.14 2.42
C GLY A 29 -5.90 -25.51 2.31
N ASP A 30 -5.96 -26.20 3.44
CA ASP A 30 -6.72 -27.43 3.67
C ASP A 30 -6.04 -28.77 3.29
N LYS A 31 -5.15 -29.25 4.17
CA LYS A 31 -4.59 -30.62 4.12
C LYS A 31 -5.61 -31.74 4.41
N ASN A 32 -6.88 -31.41 4.65
CA ASN A 32 -7.95 -32.37 4.96
C ASN A 32 -8.87 -32.68 3.78
N SER A 33 -8.67 -32.08 2.60
CA SER A 33 -9.34 -32.54 1.39
C SER A 33 -8.65 -33.79 0.86
N SER A 34 -9.36 -34.92 0.90
CA SER A 34 -8.92 -36.23 0.45
C SER A 34 -8.88 -36.36 -1.07
N GLU A 35 -8.22 -35.41 -1.76
CA GLU A 35 -7.99 -35.45 -3.21
C GLU A 35 -6.49 -35.32 -3.49
N ARG A 36 -5.73 -36.28 -2.97
CA ARG A 36 -4.28 -36.42 -3.13
C ARG A 36 -3.88 -37.13 -4.42
N GLU A 37 -4.52 -36.86 -5.55
CA GLU A 37 -4.07 -37.39 -6.85
C GLU A 37 -4.35 -36.40 -7.99
N ASN A 38 -3.69 -35.23 -7.98
CA ASN A 38 -3.28 -34.44 -9.17
C ASN A 38 -2.49 -33.17 -8.76
N ILE A 39 -1.47 -33.34 -7.91
CA ILE A 39 -0.73 -32.24 -7.25
C ILE A 39 0.34 -31.66 -8.18
N ASN A 40 -0.07 -31.12 -9.33
CA ASN A 40 0.81 -30.34 -10.22
C ASN A 40 0.17 -29.04 -10.74
N ASN A 41 -1.07 -28.69 -10.39
CA ASN A 41 -1.75 -27.53 -10.99
C ASN A 41 -2.89 -26.97 -10.12
N MET A 42 -2.58 -26.48 -8.92
CA MET A 42 -3.36 -25.36 -8.37
C MET A 42 -2.37 -24.22 -8.11
N ALA A 43 -2.08 -23.48 -9.18
CA ALA A 43 -1.40 -22.21 -9.07
C ALA A 43 -2.19 -21.36 -8.09
N THR A 44 -1.60 -21.14 -6.92
CA THR A 44 -2.02 -20.10 -5.98
C THR A 44 -2.21 -18.83 -6.80
N GLY A 45 -3.39 -18.21 -6.72
CA GLY A 45 -3.80 -17.07 -7.56
C GLY A 45 -3.01 -15.77 -7.30
N PHE A 46 -1.68 -15.85 -7.32
CA PHE A 46 -0.74 -14.76 -7.15
C PHE A 46 -0.24 -14.34 -8.53
N ALA A 47 -0.46 -13.08 -8.87
CA ALA A 47 0.00 -12.48 -10.11
C ALA A 47 0.55 -11.08 -9.84
N MET A 48 1.45 -10.64 -10.71
CA MET A 48 1.99 -9.28 -10.70
C MET A 48 1.79 -8.65 -12.07
N CYS A 49 1.37 -7.39 -12.09
CA CYS A 49 1.23 -6.60 -13.30
C CYS A 49 2.31 -5.52 -13.28
N ALA A 50 3.07 -5.40 -14.37
CA ALA A 50 4.05 -4.33 -14.54
C ALA A 50 3.43 -3.18 -15.32
N GLY A 51 3.52 -1.96 -14.80
CA GLY A 51 3.05 -0.76 -15.46
C GLY A 51 2.56 0.31 -14.50
N ASP A 52 2.12 1.43 -15.07
CA ASP A 52 1.40 2.45 -14.32
C ASP A 52 0.01 1.94 -13.92
N PHE A 53 -0.39 2.17 -12.66
CA PHE A 53 -1.65 1.66 -12.12
C PHE A 53 -2.87 2.15 -12.91
N LEU A 54 -2.87 3.42 -13.34
CA LEU A 54 -4.00 3.99 -14.08
C LEU A 54 -4.15 3.36 -15.46
N GLN A 55 -3.04 3.08 -16.13
CA GLN A 55 -3.02 2.45 -17.45
C GLN A 55 -3.28 0.94 -17.38
N ALA A 56 -2.64 0.25 -16.44
CA ALA A 56 -2.73 -1.21 -16.30
C ALA A 56 -4.16 -1.69 -16.05
N TYR A 57 -4.98 -0.87 -15.37
CA TYR A 57 -6.36 -1.22 -15.04
C TYR A 57 -7.39 -0.29 -15.71
N SER A 58 -7.01 0.47 -16.75
CA SER A 58 -7.91 1.42 -17.41
C SER A 58 -9.19 0.76 -17.91
N ASP A 59 -9.10 -0.48 -18.39
CA ASP A 59 -10.19 -1.24 -18.99
C ASP A 59 -10.88 -2.19 -17.99
N ALA A 60 -10.36 -2.29 -16.77
CA ALA A 60 -10.97 -3.11 -15.72
C ALA A 60 -12.21 -2.41 -15.13
N GLU A 61 -13.24 -3.20 -14.86
CA GLU A 61 -14.48 -2.75 -14.25
C GLU A 61 -15.07 -3.89 -13.41
N GLU A 62 -15.44 -3.61 -12.16
CA GLU A 62 -16.03 -4.58 -11.23
C GLU A 62 -15.28 -5.93 -11.18
N HIS A 63 -13.94 -5.86 -11.17
CA HIS A 63 -13.07 -7.02 -11.24
C HIS A 63 -12.65 -7.54 -9.87
N PHE A 64 -12.34 -6.64 -8.93
CA PHE A 64 -11.76 -6.98 -7.63
C PHE A 64 -12.79 -6.96 -6.50
N ASP A 65 -12.73 -7.94 -5.62
CA ASP A 65 -13.52 -7.95 -4.37
C ASP A 65 -12.91 -7.00 -3.32
N SER A 66 -11.60 -6.76 -3.38
CA SER A 66 -10.91 -5.82 -2.51
C SER A 66 -9.68 -5.21 -3.16
N VAL A 67 -9.35 -3.98 -2.76
CA VAL A 67 -8.13 -3.26 -3.12
C VAL A 67 -7.46 -2.82 -1.82
N VAL A 68 -6.14 -3.01 -1.73
CA VAL A 68 -5.34 -2.59 -0.58
C VAL A 68 -4.22 -1.69 -1.08
N SER A 69 -4.17 -0.45 -0.59
CA SER A 69 -3.10 0.52 -0.88
C SER A 69 -2.27 0.78 0.37
N VAL A 70 -0.97 0.54 0.30
CA VAL A 70 -0.02 0.71 1.42
C VAL A 70 1.12 1.62 0.98
N PHE A 71 1.25 2.82 1.56
CA PHE A 71 2.24 3.84 1.15
C PHE A 71 2.20 4.10 -0.37
N PHE A 72 0.99 4.27 -0.91
CA PHE A 72 0.76 4.31 -2.37
C PHE A 72 -0.06 5.53 -2.81
N LEU A 73 -1.02 6.00 -2.01
CA LEU A 73 -1.94 7.04 -2.47
C LEU A 73 -1.24 8.37 -2.80
N ASP A 74 -0.14 8.66 -2.09
CA ASP A 74 0.69 9.84 -2.24
C ASP A 74 1.71 9.77 -3.39
N THR A 75 1.79 8.64 -4.10
CA THR A 75 2.56 8.55 -5.35
C THR A 75 1.81 9.16 -6.55
N ALA A 76 0.53 9.49 -6.39
CA ALA A 76 -0.27 10.07 -7.46
C ALA A 76 0.03 11.56 -7.64
N ALA A 77 0.28 11.99 -8.88
CA ALA A 77 0.21 13.42 -9.23
C ALA A 77 -1.23 13.96 -9.04
N ASN A 78 -2.24 13.10 -9.21
CA ASN A 78 -3.64 13.42 -8.95
C ASN A 78 -4.33 12.28 -8.19
N PRO A 79 -4.47 12.36 -6.84
CA PRO A 79 -5.08 11.30 -6.05
C PRO A 79 -6.56 11.05 -6.40
N ILE A 80 -7.25 12.01 -7.00
CA ILE A 80 -8.64 11.83 -7.47
C ILE A 80 -8.70 10.77 -8.57
N ALA A 81 -7.70 10.70 -9.45
CA ALA A 81 -7.65 9.69 -10.50
C ALA A 81 -7.54 8.29 -9.90
N TYR A 82 -6.70 8.11 -8.87
CA TYR A 82 -6.57 6.84 -8.15
C TYR A 82 -7.89 6.45 -7.48
N ILE A 83 -8.53 7.37 -6.73
CA ILE A 83 -9.83 7.13 -6.06
C ILE A 83 -10.89 6.64 -7.07
N ARG A 84 -11.01 7.33 -8.21
CA ARG A 84 -12.01 6.98 -9.24
C ARG A 84 -11.72 5.63 -9.88
N LEU A 85 -10.47 5.31 -10.16
CA LEU A 85 -10.12 4.02 -10.71
C LEU A 85 -10.37 2.89 -9.72
N ILE A 86 -9.96 3.06 -8.45
CA ILE A 86 -10.21 2.07 -7.40
C ILE A 86 -11.73 1.80 -7.27
N TYR A 87 -12.56 2.85 -7.31
CA TYR A 87 -14.01 2.68 -7.34
C TYR A 87 -14.49 1.91 -8.57
N LYS A 88 -13.98 2.23 -9.78
CA LYS A 88 -14.35 1.55 -11.01
C LYS A 88 -14.05 0.04 -10.96
N ILE A 89 -12.83 -0.31 -10.55
CA ILE A 89 -12.35 -1.69 -10.61
C ILE A 89 -12.90 -2.59 -9.49
N LEU A 90 -13.40 -2.01 -8.39
CA LEU A 90 -14.04 -2.76 -7.34
C LEU A 90 -15.43 -3.23 -7.74
N ARG A 91 -15.80 -4.45 -7.35
CA ARG A 91 -17.18 -4.94 -7.40
C ARG A 91 -18.07 -4.19 -6.41
N LYS A 92 -19.38 -4.18 -6.67
CA LYS A 92 -20.37 -3.69 -5.68
C LYS A 92 -20.24 -4.47 -4.38
N GLY A 93 -20.21 -3.76 -3.26
CA GLY A 93 -19.96 -4.34 -1.94
C GLY A 93 -18.49 -4.65 -1.65
N GLY A 94 -17.58 -4.44 -2.61
CA GLY A 94 -16.15 -4.65 -2.45
C GLY A 94 -15.50 -3.58 -1.58
N PHE A 95 -14.31 -3.88 -1.06
CA PHE A 95 -13.65 -3.04 -0.05
C PHE A 95 -12.35 -2.40 -0.55
N TRP A 96 -12.14 -1.15 -0.18
CA TRP A 96 -10.86 -0.48 -0.27
C TRP A 96 -10.28 -0.25 1.13
N LEU A 97 -9.08 -0.77 1.37
CA LEU A 97 -8.28 -0.48 2.55
C LEU A 97 -7.10 0.39 2.15
N ASN A 98 -6.92 1.51 2.85
CA ASN A 98 -5.76 2.38 2.67
C ASN A 98 -4.96 2.48 3.96
N PHE A 99 -3.63 2.46 3.85
CA PHE A 99 -2.70 2.72 4.94
C PHE A 99 -1.47 3.46 4.43
N GLY A 100 -1.28 4.72 4.81
CA GLY A 100 -0.06 5.44 4.43
C GLY A 100 -0.04 6.88 4.89
N PRO A 101 1.13 7.54 4.81
CA PRO A 101 1.23 8.98 4.94
C PRO A 101 0.68 9.69 3.69
N LEU A 102 0.82 11.02 3.67
CA LEU A 102 0.57 11.84 2.49
C LEU A 102 1.83 12.67 2.19
N THR A 103 2.92 11.99 1.82
CA THR A 103 4.19 12.61 1.41
C THR A 103 4.19 12.64 -0.12
N TYR A 104 3.54 13.66 -0.69
CA TYR A 104 3.24 13.70 -2.12
C TYR A 104 4.52 13.68 -2.96
N HIS A 105 4.67 12.65 -3.78
CA HIS A 105 5.92 12.36 -4.49
C HIS A 105 6.34 13.46 -5.48
N HIS A 106 5.39 14.26 -5.95
CA HIS A 106 5.59 15.29 -6.96
C HIS A 106 5.54 16.72 -6.39
N GLU A 107 5.55 16.92 -5.06
CA GLU A 107 5.40 18.25 -4.44
C GLU A 107 6.48 19.26 -4.90
N ASP A 108 7.72 18.79 -5.08
CA ASP A 108 8.87 19.62 -5.52
C ASP A 108 9.19 19.44 -7.02
N SER A 109 8.28 18.87 -7.81
CA SER A 109 8.54 18.57 -9.23
C SER A 109 8.17 19.74 -10.13
N ASP A 110 9.15 20.35 -10.80
CA ASP A 110 8.91 21.42 -11.79
C ASP A 110 8.10 20.94 -13.02
N ASP A 111 8.24 19.67 -13.39
CA ASP A 111 7.66 19.10 -14.62
C ASP A 111 6.25 18.51 -14.43
N THR A 112 5.78 18.33 -13.20
CA THR A 112 4.54 17.59 -12.90
C THR A 112 3.67 18.38 -11.94
N LEU A 113 2.44 18.70 -12.35
CA LEU A 113 1.48 19.31 -11.44
C LEU A 113 1.02 18.29 -10.39
N SER A 114 1.39 18.52 -9.13
CA SER A 114 0.98 17.72 -7.98
C SER A 114 -0.26 18.32 -7.32
N LEU A 115 -1.32 17.51 -7.15
CA LEU A 115 -2.49 17.88 -6.38
C LEU A 115 -2.38 17.34 -4.95
N GLU A 116 -1.92 18.21 -4.06
CA GLU A 116 -1.70 17.90 -2.65
C GLU A 116 -2.97 18.16 -1.82
N LEU A 117 -3.55 17.10 -1.26
CA LEU A 117 -4.75 17.18 -0.45
C LEU A 117 -4.48 16.69 0.98
N PRO A 118 -5.03 17.36 2.00
CA PRO A 118 -4.97 16.82 3.36
C PRO A 118 -5.89 15.61 3.51
N PHE A 119 -5.61 14.76 4.51
CA PHE A 119 -6.31 13.48 4.69
C PHE A 119 -7.83 13.63 4.83
N ASN A 120 -8.32 14.67 5.52
CA ASN A 120 -9.75 14.95 5.62
C ASN A 120 -10.40 15.28 4.27
N SER A 121 -9.69 15.94 3.35
CA SER A 121 -10.17 16.19 1.99
C SER A 121 -10.20 14.91 1.16
N ILE A 122 -9.19 14.03 1.33
CA ILE A 122 -9.20 12.69 0.72
C ILE A 122 -10.44 11.92 1.17
N LEU A 123 -10.71 11.83 2.47
CA LEU A 123 -11.90 11.11 2.99
C LEU A 123 -13.21 11.64 2.39
N ARG A 124 -13.36 12.96 2.27
CA ARG A 124 -14.54 13.56 1.63
C ARG A 124 -14.65 13.18 0.15
N LEU A 125 -13.54 13.13 -0.58
CA LEU A 125 -13.53 12.72 -1.98
C LEU A 125 -13.85 11.23 -2.14
N VAL A 126 -13.39 10.39 -1.21
CA VAL A 126 -13.74 8.96 -1.15
C VAL A 126 -15.26 8.80 -1.02
N GLU A 127 -15.89 9.51 -0.08
CA GLU A 127 -17.35 9.51 0.09
C GLU A 127 -18.08 10.06 -1.15
N GLN A 128 -17.61 11.18 -1.71
CA GLN A 128 -18.19 11.79 -2.91
C GLN A 128 -18.06 10.90 -4.16
N CYS A 129 -17.04 10.04 -4.22
CA CYS A 129 -16.89 9.05 -5.28
C CYS A 129 -17.91 7.90 -5.17
N GLY A 130 -18.60 7.78 -4.03
CA GLY A 130 -19.65 6.78 -3.79
C GLY A 130 -19.27 5.70 -2.78
N PHE A 131 -18.10 5.77 -2.16
CA PHE A 131 -17.75 4.83 -1.09
C PHE A 131 -18.45 5.17 0.23
N LYS A 132 -18.74 4.14 1.03
CA LYS A 132 -19.11 4.26 2.43
C LYS A 132 -17.89 4.00 3.32
N LEU A 133 -17.49 4.99 4.12
CA LEU A 133 -16.40 4.81 5.11
C LEU A 133 -16.90 3.96 6.29
N GLU A 134 -16.32 2.78 6.47
CA GLU A 134 -16.65 1.86 7.58
C GLU A 134 -15.75 2.08 8.79
N LYS A 135 -14.49 2.48 8.56
CA LYS A 135 -13.51 2.72 9.61
C LYS A 135 -12.54 3.78 9.16
N VAL A 136 -12.19 4.70 10.06
CA VAL A 136 -11.13 5.69 9.87
C VAL A 136 -10.29 5.72 11.14
N LEU A 137 -8.98 5.65 10.99
CA LEU A 137 -8.02 5.88 12.07
C LEU A 137 -7.08 6.99 11.63
N ASP A 138 -6.84 7.93 12.54
CA ASP A 138 -5.99 9.09 12.32
C ASP A 138 -4.69 9.01 13.15
N LYS A 139 -3.97 10.13 13.20
CA LYS A 139 -2.72 10.25 13.94
C LYS A 139 -2.83 9.84 15.41
N GLU A 140 -3.96 10.08 16.07
CA GLU A 140 -4.10 9.79 17.50
C GLU A 140 -4.17 8.28 17.73
N SER A 141 -4.67 7.53 16.75
CA SER A 141 -4.75 6.07 16.80
C SER A 141 -3.37 5.39 16.72
N GLN A 142 -2.34 6.10 16.27
CA GLN A 142 -0.98 5.57 16.05
C GLN A 142 0.08 6.25 16.92
N LYS A 143 -0.35 7.08 17.88
CA LYS A 143 0.56 7.89 18.70
C LYS A 143 1.62 7.06 19.45
N GLU A 144 1.23 5.87 19.91
CA GLU A 144 2.12 4.96 20.64
C GLU A 144 2.95 4.05 19.72
N SER A 145 2.56 3.91 18.46
CA SER A 145 3.23 3.00 17.50
C SER A 145 3.12 3.54 16.06
N PRO A 146 3.90 4.58 15.71
CA PRO A 146 3.93 5.09 14.35
C PRO A 146 4.62 4.11 13.40
N SER A 147 4.31 4.26 12.11
CA SER A 147 4.91 3.44 11.05
C SER A 147 6.29 3.94 10.66
N ARG A 148 7.09 3.04 10.07
CA ARG A 148 8.43 3.33 9.59
C ARG A 148 8.57 2.80 8.18
N TYR A 149 9.38 3.47 7.36
CA TYR A 149 9.64 3.07 5.98
C TYR A 149 11.14 2.97 5.76
N THR A 150 11.60 1.79 5.30
CA THR A 150 13.03 1.48 5.04
C THR A 150 14.00 2.00 6.10
N TRP A 151 13.61 1.95 7.38
CA TRP A 151 14.33 2.64 8.44
C TRP A 151 15.59 1.90 8.87
N ASN A 152 16.65 2.65 9.18
CA ASN A 152 17.84 2.12 9.82
C ASN A 152 17.71 2.27 11.35
N LYS A 153 17.46 1.15 12.05
CA LYS A 153 17.36 1.13 13.51
C LYS A 153 18.62 1.57 14.25
N ASN A 154 19.77 1.52 13.59
CA ASN A 154 21.07 1.94 14.12
C ASN A 154 21.44 3.37 13.68
N SER A 155 20.59 4.08 12.94
CA SER A 155 20.82 5.49 12.61
C SER A 155 20.48 6.40 13.81
N MET A 156 21.24 7.48 13.98
CA MET A 156 20.92 8.60 14.88
C MET A 156 19.67 9.35 14.42
N LEU A 157 19.43 9.44 13.11
CA LEU A 157 18.25 10.07 12.50
C LEU A 157 17.23 9.02 12.11
N GLN A 158 15.98 9.18 12.57
CA GLN A 158 14.90 8.24 12.32
C GLN A 158 13.62 8.99 11.92
N TYR A 159 12.95 8.51 10.87
CA TYR A 159 11.67 9.02 10.42
C TYR A 159 10.55 8.10 10.90
N ASN A 160 9.48 8.71 11.41
CA ASN A 160 8.26 8.02 11.81
C ASN A 160 7.08 8.67 11.05
N TYR A 161 6.18 7.84 10.55
CA TYR A 161 4.99 8.24 9.82
C TYR A 161 3.74 7.95 10.66
N TYR A 162 2.90 8.95 10.85
CA TYR A 162 1.55 8.78 11.38
C TYR A 162 0.60 8.64 10.20
N CYS A 163 0.25 7.42 9.87
CA CYS A 163 -0.45 7.10 8.64
C CYS A 163 -1.94 7.37 8.76
N GLY A 164 -2.58 7.87 7.71
CA GLY A 164 -4.02 7.80 7.57
C GLY A 164 -4.43 6.36 7.24
N TYR A 165 -5.38 5.81 7.98
CA TYR A 165 -5.97 4.51 7.69
C TYR A 165 -7.47 4.62 7.52
N PHE A 166 -8.01 3.95 6.51
CA PHE A 166 -9.44 3.75 6.40
C PHE A 166 -9.81 2.42 5.75
N VAL A 167 -11.03 1.98 6.02
CA VAL A 167 -11.75 0.93 5.30
C VAL A 167 -12.98 1.57 4.69
N ALA A 168 -13.16 1.41 3.39
CA ALA A 168 -14.28 1.95 2.63
C ALA A 168 -14.94 0.84 1.81
N GLN A 169 -16.27 0.82 1.75
CA GLN A 169 -17.05 -0.13 0.95
C GLN A 169 -17.64 0.56 -0.29
N LYS A 170 -17.57 -0.07 -1.45
CA LYS A 170 -18.25 0.39 -2.68
C LYS A 170 -19.74 0.04 -2.68
#